data_AF-A0A6N0HZK9-F1
#
_entry.id   AF-A0A6N0HZK9-F1
#
_cell.length_a   1.000
_cell.length_b   1.000
_cell.length_c   1.000
_cell.angle_alpha   90.00
_cell.angle_beta   90.00
_cell.angle_gamma   90.00
#
_symmetry.space_group_name_H-M   'P 1'
#
loop_
_entity.id
_entity.type
_entity.pdbx_description
1 polymer ?
#
loop_
_entity_poly.entity_id
_entity_poly.type
_entity_poly.pdbx_seq_one_letter_code
_entity_poly.pdbx_strand_id
1 'polypeptide(L)'
;MPVTDLSELDCVLREAKSSMRILLDKALADIGIERLSIAMEVGSTDTIVEILEHGKHVSFLPRFAVKDALAAGTLYHIKIQGLRIKRTLWIARTRSNLNSAVSEAFVELLREKSHAKE
;
A
#
# COMPACT_ATOMS: atom_id res chain seq x y z
N MET A 1 17.33 -3.92 4.84
CA MET A 1 18.00 -2.72 4.34
C MET A 1 17.73 -1.56 5.29
N PRO A 2 18.74 -0.81 5.73
CA PRO A 2 18.58 0.47 6.41
C PRO A 2 17.66 1.44 5.66
N VAL A 3 17.02 2.36 6.37
CA VAL A 3 16.16 3.38 5.74
C VAL A 3 16.96 4.43 4.96
N THR A 4 18.24 4.64 5.32
CA THR A 4 19.16 5.56 4.65
C THR A 4 19.40 5.19 3.19
N ASP A 5 19.35 3.91 2.86
CA ASP A 5 19.66 3.41 1.53
C ASP A 5 18.48 3.63 0.55
N LEU A 6 17.32 4.09 1.04
CA LEU A 6 16.16 4.38 0.20
C LEU A 6 16.43 5.44 -0.86
N SER A 7 17.36 6.37 -0.63
CA SER A 7 17.72 7.40 -1.61
C SER A 7 18.43 6.83 -2.83
N GLU A 8 18.96 5.61 -2.75
CA GLU A 8 19.67 4.94 -3.85
C GLU A 8 18.73 4.14 -4.76
N LEU A 9 17.45 4.06 -4.41
CA LEU A 9 16.48 3.24 -5.13
C LEU A 9 15.55 4.09 -6.00
N ASP A 10 15.42 3.71 -7.26
CA ASP A 10 14.47 4.33 -8.19
C ASP A 10 13.05 3.80 -7.97
N CYS A 11 12.21 4.66 -7.39
CA CYS A 11 10.85 4.31 -7.02
C CYS A 11 9.85 4.62 -8.14
N VAL A 12 8.94 3.67 -8.38
CA VAL A 12 7.70 3.88 -9.14
C VAL A 12 6.59 4.02 -8.12
N LEU A 13 5.98 5.20 -8.00
CA LEU A 13 5.01 5.47 -6.93
C LEU A 13 3.63 5.79 -7.50
N ARG A 14 2.61 5.72 -6.64
CA ARG A 14 1.31 6.31 -6.94
C ARG A 14 1.44 7.83 -7.05
N GLU A 15 0.57 8.43 -7.85
CA GLU A 15 0.38 9.88 -7.92
C GLU A 15 0.31 10.53 -6.52
N ALA A 16 0.93 11.71 -6.38
CA ALA A 16 1.07 12.45 -5.11
C ALA A 16 -0.24 12.59 -4.30
N LYS A 17 -1.37 12.75 -4.98
CA LYS A 17 -2.69 12.96 -4.35
C LYS A 17 -3.36 11.67 -3.86
N SER A 18 -2.82 10.50 -4.20
CA SER A 18 -3.40 9.23 -3.75
C SER A 18 -3.26 9.08 -2.23
N SER A 19 -4.26 8.49 -1.58
CA SER A 19 -4.21 8.29 -0.12
C SER A 19 -3.04 7.42 0.33
N MET A 20 -2.60 6.48 -0.53
CA MET A 20 -1.41 5.68 -0.27
C MET A 20 -0.14 6.53 -0.27
N ARG A 21 -0.01 7.42 -1.24
CA ARG A 21 1.17 8.27 -1.38
C ARG A 21 1.27 9.29 -0.24
N ILE A 22 0.15 9.95 0.09
CA ILE A 22 0.08 10.88 1.24
C ILE A 22 0.52 10.20 2.54
N LEU A 23 0.09 8.96 2.76
CA LEU A 23 0.43 8.21 3.97
C LEU A 23 1.90 7.78 3.96
N LEU A 24 2.42 7.33 2.82
CA LEU A 24 3.85 7.03 2.66
C LEU A 24 4.71 8.26 2.94
N ASP A 25 4.41 9.39 2.29
CA ASP A 25 5.17 10.63 2.42
C ASP A 25 5.17 11.11 3.87
N LYS A 26 4.04 11.03 4.57
CA LYS A 26 3.96 11.33 6.00
C LYS A 26 4.85 10.38 6.82
N ALA A 27 4.76 9.07 6.60
CA ALA A 27 5.52 8.09 7.36
C ALA A 27 7.04 8.22 7.17
N LEU A 28 7.48 8.64 5.98
CA LEU A 28 8.87 8.95 5.68
C LEU A 28 9.31 10.26 6.37
N ALA A 29 8.48 11.30 6.29
CA ALA A 29 8.74 12.58 6.95
C ALA A 29 8.85 12.43 8.48
N ASP A 30 7.97 11.62 9.10
CA ASP A 30 7.97 11.36 10.55
C ASP A 30 9.29 10.73 11.04
N ILE A 31 10.06 10.11 10.15
CA ILE A 31 11.38 9.52 10.45
C ILE A 31 12.55 10.28 9.81
N GLY A 32 12.31 11.50 9.32
CA GLY A 32 13.34 12.40 8.79
C GLY A 32 13.78 12.11 7.35
N ILE A 33 13.02 11.32 6.59
CA ILE A 33 13.27 11.07 5.17
C ILE A 33 12.41 12.00 4.34
N GLU A 34 13.02 13.02 3.75
CA GLU A 34 12.28 14.07 3.02
C GLU A 34 12.08 13.77 1.53
N ARG A 35 12.93 12.94 0.92
CA ARG A 35 12.92 12.69 -0.53
C ARG A 35 13.28 11.25 -0.87
N LEU A 36 12.60 10.73 -1.89
CA LEU A 36 12.92 9.49 -2.59
C LEU A 36 13.32 9.83 -4.04
N SER A 37 14.13 8.99 -4.68
CA SER A 37 14.26 9.02 -6.14
C SER A 37 12.96 8.48 -6.74
N ILE A 38 12.22 9.31 -7.48
CA ILE A 38 10.95 8.94 -8.10
C ILE A 38 11.18 8.89 -9.60
N ALA A 39 11.29 7.69 -10.15
CA ALA A 39 11.46 7.50 -11.59
C ALA A 39 10.17 7.85 -12.34
N MET A 40 9.01 7.53 -11.76
CA MET A 40 7.70 7.85 -12.35
C MET A 40 6.57 7.80 -11.32
N GLU A 41 5.48 8.52 -11.64
CA GLU A 41 4.22 8.43 -10.92
C GLU A 41 3.14 7.78 -11.79
N VAL A 42 2.38 6.85 -11.19
CA VAL A 42 1.43 6.00 -11.90
C VAL A 42 0.06 6.04 -11.23
N GLY A 43 -1.01 6.04 -12.04
CA GLY A 43 -2.40 6.16 -11.59
C GLY A 43 -3.08 4.85 -11.18
N SER A 44 -2.41 3.70 -11.29
CA SER A 44 -2.95 2.38 -10.91
C SER A 44 -1.94 1.56 -10.12
N THR A 45 -2.41 0.79 -9.14
CA THR A 45 -1.58 -0.16 -8.39
C THR A 45 -1.17 -1.33 -9.28
N ASP A 46 -2.07 -1.81 -10.15
CA ASP A 46 -1.82 -2.94 -11.04
C ASP A 46 -0.72 -2.60 -12.05
N THR A 47 -0.74 -1.37 -12.59
CA THR A 47 0.32 -0.88 -13.49
C THR A 47 1.67 -0.79 -12.78
N ILE A 48 1.70 -0.42 -11.49
CA ILE A 48 2.96 -0.46 -10.72
C ILE A 48 3.45 -1.90 -10.64
N VAL A 49 2.59 -2.88 -10.31
CA VAL A 49 2.97 -4.29 -10.23
C VAL A 49 3.56 -4.78 -11.56
N GLU A 50 2.91 -4.49 -12.69
CA GLU A 50 3.40 -4.84 -14.02
C GLU A 50 4.78 -4.24 -14.31
N ILE A 51 4.99 -2.94 -13.99
CA ILE A 51 6.30 -2.29 -14.16
C ILE A 51 7.38 -2.96 -13.31
N LEU A 52 7.05 -3.34 -12.08
CA LEU A 52 8.00 -3.98 -11.16
C LEU A 52 8.42 -5.38 -11.65
N GLU A 53 7.53 -6.12 -12.30
CA GLU A 53 7.83 -7.44 -12.88
C GLU A 53 8.86 -7.37 -14.02
N HIS A 54 9.01 -6.22 -14.66
CA HIS A 54 10.05 -5.96 -15.66
C HIS A 54 11.39 -5.48 -15.08
N GLY A 55 11.50 -5.37 -13.75
CA GLY A 55 12.76 -5.58 -13.02
C GLY A 55 13.83 -4.47 -13.04
N LYS A 56 13.47 -3.21 -12.79
CA LYS A 56 14.46 -2.10 -12.61
C LYS A 56 14.07 -1.06 -11.55
N HIS A 57 12.94 -1.25 -10.88
CA HIS A 57 12.38 -0.26 -9.98
C HIS A 57 11.88 -0.92 -8.70
N VAL A 58 11.62 -0.09 -7.69
CA VAL A 58 10.98 -0.52 -6.44
C VAL A 58 9.72 0.30 -6.18
N SER A 59 8.88 -0.16 -5.26
CA SER A 59 7.70 0.61 -4.84
C SER A 59 7.29 0.28 -3.41
N PHE A 60 6.38 1.10 -2.89
CA PHE A 60 5.68 0.89 -1.62
C PHE A 60 4.22 0.55 -1.91
N LEU A 61 3.86 -0.71 -1.72
CA LEU A 61 2.51 -1.21 -2.02
C LEU A 61 1.88 -1.90 -0.80
N PRO A 62 0.54 -1.89 -0.67
CA PRO A 62 -0.14 -2.65 0.36
C PRO A 62 0.13 -4.14 0.14
N ARG A 63 0.46 -4.87 1.21
CA ARG A 63 0.83 -6.28 1.12
C ARG A 63 -0.23 -7.16 0.44
N PHE A 64 -1.50 -6.81 0.58
CA PHE A 64 -2.59 -7.55 -0.06
C PHE A 64 -2.61 -7.37 -1.60
N ALA A 65 -2.13 -6.24 -2.12
CA ALA A 65 -2.16 -5.94 -3.56
C ALA A 65 -1.08 -6.70 -4.34
N VAL A 66 -0.01 -7.13 -3.66
CA VAL A 66 1.12 -7.86 -4.26
C VAL A 66 1.17 -9.32 -3.82
N LYS A 67 0.13 -9.82 -3.13
CA LYS A 67 0.16 -11.14 -2.50
C LYS A 67 0.44 -12.24 -3.51
N ASP A 68 -0.23 -12.20 -4.66
CA ASP A 68 -0.12 -13.26 -5.67
C ASP A 68 1.24 -13.19 -6.38
N ALA A 69 1.73 -11.99 -6.69
CA ALA A 69 3.07 -11.79 -7.26
C ALA A 69 4.20 -12.25 -6.32
N LEU A 70 4.05 -12.00 -5.00
CA LEU A 70 4.97 -12.53 -3.98
C LEU A 70 4.91 -14.06 -3.91
N ALA A 71 3.72 -14.66 -4.02
CA ALA A 71 3.54 -16.11 -4.00
C ALA A 71 4.09 -16.78 -5.29
N ALA A 72 3.99 -16.10 -6.43
CA ALA A 72 4.53 -16.53 -7.71
C ALA A 72 6.06 -16.33 -7.81
N GLY A 73 6.66 -15.55 -6.91
CA GLY A 73 8.08 -15.22 -6.94
C GLY A 73 8.47 -14.22 -8.05
N THR A 74 7.48 -13.55 -8.66
CA THR A 74 7.72 -12.48 -9.65
C THR A 74 8.13 -11.18 -8.97
N LEU A 75 7.68 -10.96 -7.74
CA LEU A 75 8.11 -9.85 -6.89
C LEU A 75 8.75 -10.34 -5.59
N TYR A 76 9.62 -9.49 -5.04
CA TYR A 76 10.30 -9.73 -3.76
C TYR A 76 10.00 -8.60 -2.78
N HIS A 77 9.76 -8.96 -1.53
CA HIS A 77 9.53 -7.99 -0.46
C HIS A 77 10.85 -7.55 0.18
N ILE A 78 11.17 -6.26 0.06
CA ILE A 78 12.34 -5.65 0.70
C ILE A 78 11.96 -5.13 2.09
N LYS A 79 12.56 -5.72 3.14
CA LYS A 79 12.36 -5.26 4.52
C LYS A 79 13.23 -4.03 4.80
N ILE A 80 12.58 -2.91 5.08
CA ILE A 80 13.24 -1.67 5.49
C ILE A 80 13.30 -1.62 7.02
N GLN A 81 14.49 -1.40 7.57
CA GLN A 81 14.71 -1.26 9.00
C GLN A 81 14.33 0.16 9.43
N GLY A 82 13.62 0.30 10.55
CA GLY A 82 13.19 1.61 11.05
C GLY A 82 11.93 2.18 10.40
N LEU A 83 11.37 1.52 9.38
CA LEU A 83 10.12 1.93 8.73
C LEU A 83 9.05 0.85 8.86
N ARG A 84 7.93 1.16 9.51
CA ARG A 84 6.76 0.30 9.55
C ARG A 84 5.49 1.11 9.37
N ILE A 85 4.85 0.92 8.22
CA ILE A 85 3.62 1.60 7.86
C ILE A 85 2.43 0.67 8.14
N LYS A 86 1.53 1.06 9.04
CA LYS A 86 0.27 0.36 9.31
C LYS A 86 -0.90 1.26 8.97
N ARG A 87 -1.94 0.69 8.37
CA ARG A 87 -3.18 1.40 8.04
C ARG A 87 -4.38 0.55 8.41
N THR A 88 -5.36 1.17 9.07
CA THR A 88 -6.68 0.61 9.30
C THR A 88 -7.60 0.98 8.14
N LEU A 89 -8.33 0.00 7.60
CA LEU A 89 -9.43 0.25 6.67
C LEU A 89 -10.72 0.45 7.46
N TRP A 90 -11.46 1.50 7.13
CA TRP A 90 -12.69 1.88 7.83
C TRP A 90 -13.89 1.71 6.91
N ILE A 91 -15.02 1.30 7.48
CA ILE A 91 -16.31 1.25 6.80
C ILE A 91 -17.02 2.57 7.08
N ALA A 92 -17.05 3.46 6.10
CA ALA A 92 -17.73 4.74 6.19
C ALA A 92 -19.23 4.58 5.93
N ARG A 93 -20.07 5.23 6.73
CA ARG A 93 -21.53 5.20 6.62
C ARG A 93 -22.10 6.61 6.78
N THR A 94 -23.14 6.94 6.01
CA THR A 94 -23.90 8.17 6.21
C THR A 94 -24.96 7.96 7.28
N ARG A 95 -25.28 9.01 8.04
CA ARG A 95 -26.24 8.94 9.16
C ARG A 95 -27.66 8.52 8.71
N SER A 96 -28.02 8.78 7.46
CA SER A 96 -29.32 8.45 6.88
C SER A 96 -29.45 6.98 6.41
N ASN A 97 -28.35 6.23 6.29
CA ASN A 97 -28.34 4.90 5.69
C ASN A 97 -27.97 3.78 6.70
N LEU A 98 -28.25 4.00 7.97
CA LEU A 98 -27.85 3.10 9.06
C LEU A 98 -28.72 1.83 9.19
N ASN A 99 -29.84 1.74 8.48
CA ASN A 99 -30.86 0.70 8.70
C ASN A 99 -31.04 -0.27 7.53
N SER A 100 -30.12 -0.31 6.57
CA SER A 100 -30.18 -1.26 5.45
C SER A 100 -29.73 -2.64 5.91
N ALA A 101 -30.67 -3.57 6.08
CA ALA A 101 -30.37 -4.94 6.48
C ALA A 101 -29.36 -5.63 5.55
N VAL A 102 -29.42 -5.36 4.25
CA VAL A 102 -28.48 -5.90 3.25
C VAL A 102 -27.07 -5.32 3.47
N SER A 103 -26.97 -4.03 3.77
CA SER A 103 -25.68 -3.39 4.05
C SER A 103 -25.06 -3.90 5.36
N GLU A 104 -25.86 -4.15 6.39
CA GLU A 104 -25.38 -4.76 7.63
C GLU A 104 -24.88 -6.19 7.41
N ALA A 105 -25.67 -7.03 6.74
CA ALA A 105 -25.26 -8.40 6.42
C ALA A 105 -23.95 -8.45 5.60
N PHE A 106 -23.78 -7.51 4.65
CA PHE A 106 -22.52 -7.41 3.90
C PHE A 106 -21.34 -6.96 4.78
N VAL A 107 -21.56 -6.03 5.72
CA VAL A 107 -20.51 -5.60 6.65
C VAL A 107 -20.12 -6.71 7.63
N GLU A 108 -21.06 -7.51 8.09
CA GLU A 108 -20.78 -8.72 8.89
C GLU A 108 -19.91 -9.70 8.11
N LEU A 109 -20.28 -10.01 6.86
CA LEU A 109 -19.49 -10.86 5.97
C LEU A 109 -18.06 -10.33 5.78
N LEU A 110 -17.89 -9.02 5.60
CA LEU A 110 -16.56 -8.39 5.48
C LEU A 110 -15.74 -8.57 6.76
N ARG A 111 -16.36 -8.40 7.93
CA ARG A 111 -15.67 -8.54 9.23
C ARG A 111 -15.22 -9.97 9.47
N GLU A 112 -16.08 -10.96 9.20
CA GLU A 112 -15.72 -12.39 9.31
C GLU A 112 -14.50 -12.73 8.45
N LYS A 113 -14.50 -12.29 7.19
CA LYS A 113 -13.37 -12.51 6.27
C LYS A 113 -12.10 -11.76 6.68
N SER A 114 -12.21 -10.63 7.36
CA SER A 114 -11.06 -9.85 7.84
C SER A 114 -10.34 -10.50 9.03
N HIS A 115 -11.06 -11.26 9.87
CA HIS A 115 -10.49 -11.98 11.01
C HIS A 115 -9.98 -13.38 10.66
N ALA A 116 -10.42 -13.94 9.53
CA ALA A 116 -10.08 -15.30 9.10
C ALA A 116 -8.66 -15.45 8.48
N LYS A 117 -7.78 -14.46 8.63
CA LYS A 117 -6.45 -14.49 8.00
C LYS A 117 -5.39 -13.73 8.79
N GLU A 118 -4.97 -14.31 9.91
CA GLU A 118 -3.59 -14.23 10.41
C GLU A 118 -2.98 -15.63 10.41
#